data_AF-A0A967HX03-F1
#
_entry.id   AF-A0A967HX03-F1
#
_cell.length_a   1.000
_cell.length_b   1.000
_cell.length_c   1.000
_cell.angle_alpha   90.00
_cell.angle_beta   90.00
_cell.angle_gamma   90.00
#
_symmetry.space_group_name_H-M   'P 1'
#
loop_
_entity.id
_entity.type
_entity.pdbx_description
1 polymer ?
#
loop_
_entity_poly.entity_id
_entity_poly.type
_entity_poly.pdbx_seq_one_letter_code
_entity_poly.pdbx_strand_id
1 'polypeptide(L)'
;LGPSPLIQDSLRHACRVKTFFVTDTLREAVFEGRADYIPVYLARAPSLFRNGVLTLDLTVIQVSPPDEHGFCSLGASVDVAKAAAENGRHVVAQINPQMPRVLGDSFIHLSELDAIVEHEEPLTEAPIPEHRGMAKRMAQYVAKLVDDGATIQVGIGRILSAILSHLTDKRDLGVHSEMITDAYLPLVEKGIITGRKKNLHQDKIIASFCLGSRKLFDFVHNNPQVEFHPSDYVNHP
;
A
#
# COMPACT_ATOMS: atom_id res chain seq x y z
N LEU A 1 -11.30 -3.64 4.54
CA LEU A 1 -10.66 -2.91 5.65
C LEU A 1 -11.34 -3.39 6.93
N GLY A 2 -10.55 -3.79 7.92
CA GLY A 2 -11.04 -4.40 9.16
C GLY A 2 -11.82 -3.42 10.06
N PRO A 3 -12.18 -3.85 11.28
CA PRO A 3 -12.90 -2.99 12.22
C PRO A 3 -12.07 -1.74 12.60
N SER A 4 -12.75 -0.66 12.97
CA SER A 4 -12.12 0.57 13.47
C SER A 4 -12.40 0.72 14.97
N PRO A 5 -11.67 0.03 15.86
CA PRO A 5 -11.99 0.01 17.29
C PRO A 5 -11.87 1.38 17.96
N LEU A 6 -11.00 2.27 17.43
CA LEU A 6 -10.73 3.59 18.01
C LEU A 6 -11.89 4.59 17.90
N ILE A 7 -12.94 4.28 17.12
CA ILE A 7 -14.14 5.13 16.99
C ILE A 7 -15.35 4.59 17.78
N GLN A 8 -15.15 3.56 18.61
CA GLN A 8 -16.21 3.04 19.49
C GLN A 8 -16.59 4.08 20.55
N ASP A 9 -17.88 4.14 20.90
CA ASP A 9 -18.41 5.11 21.86
C ASP A 9 -17.75 5.03 23.24
N SER A 10 -17.34 3.83 23.66
CA SER A 10 -16.61 3.59 24.90
C SER A 10 -15.27 4.34 24.96
N LEU A 11 -14.66 4.63 23.81
CA LEU A 11 -13.38 5.32 23.70
C LEU A 11 -13.51 6.80 23.31
N ARG A 12 -14.72 7.33 23.10
CA ARG A 12 -14.94 8.71 22.59
C ARG A 12 -14.28 9.80 23.43
N HIS A 13 -14.12 9.58 24.73
CA HIS A 13 -13.53 10.53 25.67
C HIS A 13 -12.01 10.41 25.76
N ALA A 14 -11.45 9.29 25.30
CA ALA A 14 -10.02 8.97 25.38
C ALA A 14 -9.32 9.08 24.01
N CYS A 15 -10.06 8.81 22.92
CA CYS A 15 -9.54 8.74 21.56
C CYS A 15 -10.32 9.63 20.62
N ARG A 16 -9.60 10.38 19.78
CA ARG A 16 -10.16 11.13 18.65
C ARG A 16 -9.36 10.80 17.40
N VAL A 17 -10.00 10.13 16.45
CA VAL A 17 -9.35 9.70 15.21
C VAL A 17 -9.20 10.89 14.27
N LYS A 18 -7.97 11.09 13.76
CA LYS A 18 -7.67 12.00 12.66
C LYS A 18 -7.21 11.16 11.48
N THR A 19 -7.81 11.35 10.31
CA THR A 19 -7.49 10.53 9.12
C THR A 19 -7.19 11.39 7.89
N PHE A 20 -6.25 10.94 7.07
CA PHE A 20 -6.00 11.49 5.73
C PHE A 20 -6.89 10.85 4.65
N PHE A 21 -7.60 9.77 4.98
CA PHE A 21 -8.45 9.05 4.04
C PHE A 21 -9.71 8.51 4.74
N VAL A 22 -10.89 8.93 4.28
CA VAL A 22 -12.16 8.50 4.86
C VAL A 22 -12.57 7.16 4.25
N THR A 23 -12.49 6.11 5.06
CA THR A 23 -12.94 4.76 4.71
C THR A 23 -14.43 4.59 5.00
N ASP A 24 -15.04 3.50 4.53
CA ASP A 24 -16.45 3.21 4.83
C ASP A 24 -16.71 3.08 6.34
N THR A 25 -15.76 2.55 7.11
CA THR A 25 -15.87 2.41 8.56
C THR A 25 -15.75 3.74 9.32
N LEU A 26 -15.10 4.75 8.74
CA LEU A 26 -14.92 6.06 9.36
C LEU A 26 -15.93 7.10 8.88
N ARG A 27 -16.65 6.82 7.78
CA ARG A 27 -17.53 7.80 7.11
C ARG A 27 -18.58 8.40 8.04
N GLU A 28 -19.29 7.55 8.78
CA GLU A 28 -20.32 7.98 9.74
C GLU A 28 -19.70 8.76 10.90
N ALA A 29 -18.57 8.29 11.44
CA ALA A 29 -17.87 8.98 12.53
C ALA A 29 -17.39 10.38 12.12
N VAL A 30 -16.90 10.56 10.89
CA VAL A 30 -16.52 11.89 10.37
C VAL A 30 -17.76 12.76 10.17
N PHE A 31 -18.83 12.21 9.60
CA PHE A 31 -20.09 12.95 9.37
C PHE A 31 -20.71 13.46 10.67
N GLU A 32 -20.65 12.67 11.73
CA GLU A 32 -21.17 13.01 13.06
C GLU A 32 -20.19 13.85 13.91
N GLY A 33 -19.00 14.18 13.39
CA GLY A 33 -17.98 14.94 14.12
C GLY A 33 -17.27 14.18 15.24
N ARG A 34 -17.36 12.84 15.25
CA ARG A 34 -16.62 11.94 16.16
C ARG A 34 -15.19 11.66 15.70
N ALA A 35 -14.88 11.90 14.43
CA ALA A 35 -13.55 11.81 13.84
C ALA A 35 -13.27 13.02 12.94
N ASP A 36 -11.99 13.40 12.79
CA ASP A 36 -11.58 14.51 11.96
C ASP A 36 -10.94 14.03 10.65
N TYR A 37 -11.30 14.66 9.55
CA TYR A 37 -10.65 14.48 8.26
C TYR A 37 -9.64 15.59 8.00
N ILE A 38 -8.39 15.21 7.71
CA ILE A 38 -7.32 16.13 7.31
C ILE A 38 -7.16 16.00 5.79
N PRO A 39 -7.66 16.96 4.99
CA PRO A 39 -7.53 16.90 3.53
C PRO A 39 -6.08 17.13 3.11
N VAL A 40 -5.47 16.13 2.49
CA VAL A 40 -4.12 16.21 1.94
C VAL A 40 -3.96 15.25 0.77
N TYR A 41 -3.16 15.62 -0.23
CA TYR A 41 -2.74 14.68 -1.27
C TYR A 41 -1.81 13.64 -0.65
N LEU A 42 -1.96 12.36 -1.02
CA LEU A 42 -1.15 11.30 -0.40
C LEU A 42 0.35 11.52 -0.60
N ALA A 43 0.76 12.05 -1.75
CA ALA A 43 2.15 12.46 -2.04
C ALA A 43 2.70 13.55 -1.09
N ARG A 44 1.83 14.28 -0.38
CA ARG A 44 2.20 15.35 0.56
C ARG A 44 2.03 14.94 2.02
N ALA A 45 1.31 13.86 2.32
CA ALA A 45 1.12 13.39 3.68
C ALA A 45 2.46 13.13 4.41
N PRO A 46 3.49 12.49 3.80
CA PRO A 46 4.80 12.33 4.44
C PRO A 46 5.45 13.66 4.89
N SER A 47 5.24 14.74 4.13
CA SER A 47 5.82 16.05 4.45
C SER A 47 5.22 16.69 5.71
N LEU A 48 4.00 16.30 6.10
CA LEU A 48 3.39 16.80 7.34
C LEU A 48 4.17 16.31 8.56
N PHE A 49 4.71 15.09 8.51
CA PHE A 49 5.54 14.52 9.58
C PHE A 49 6.95 15.09 9.53
N ARG A 50 7.61 15.06 8.36
CA ARG A 50 8.99 15.51 8.19
C ARG A 50 9.21 17.00 8.52
N ASN A 51 8.20 17.83 8.27
CA ASN A 51 8.25 19.27 8.57
C ASN A 51 7.74 19.62 9.98
N GLY A 52 7.35 18.63 10.79
CA GLY A 52 6.83 18.84 12.14
C GLY A 52 5.46 19.54 12.19
N VAL A 53 4.72 19.58 11.08
CA VAL A 53 3.35 20.12 11.04
C VAL A 53 2.40 19.23 11.83
N LEU A 54 2.59 17.91 11.70
CA LEU A 54 1.95 16.90 12.53
C LEU A 54 3.03 16.15 13.30
N THR A 55 3.13 16.43 14.59
CA THR A 55 4.04 15.72 15.49
C THR A 55 3.45 14.37 15.89
N LEU A 56 4.30 13.35 15.96
CA LEU A 56 3.92 11.98 16.32
C LEU A 56 4.66 11.60 17.61
N ASP A 57 3.96 11.57 18.74
CA ASP A 57 4.55 11.15 20.02
C ASP A 57 4.80 9.63 20.08
N LEU A 58 3.94 8.86 19.42
CA LEU A 58 4.00 7.40 19.34
C LEU A 58 3.59 6.97 17.93
N THR A 59 4.47 6.23 17.25
CA THR A 59 4.20 5.58 15.98
C THR A 59 4.16 4.08 16.20
N VAL A 60 3.08 3.42 15.77
CA VAL A 60 2.91 1.97 15.85
C VAL A 60 2.92 1.40 14.44
N ILE A 61 3.84 0.48 14.16
CA ILE A 61 4.00 -0.18 12.85
C ILE A 61 3.99 -1.70 13.02
N GLN A 62 3.71 -2.40 11.92
CA GLN A 62 3.90 -3.85 11.82
C GLN A 62 4.98 -4.11 10.76
N VAL A 63 5.94 -4.98 11.06
CA VAL A 63 7.11 -5.22 10.21
C VAL A 63 7.41 -6.72 10.08
N SER A 64 8.19 -7.08 9.05
CA SER A 64 8.76 -8.42 8.92
C SER A 64 9.82 -8.70 10.02
N PRO A 65 10.19 -9.96 10.26
CA PRO A 65 11.39 -10.27 11.03
C PRO A 65 12.63 -9.57 10.45
N PRO A 66 13.61 -9.22 11.30
CA PRO A 66 14.88 -8.66 10.85
C PRO A 66 15.66 -9.70 10.04
N ASP A 67 16.42 -9.24 9.06
CA ASP A 67 17.43 -10.06 8.38
C ASP A 67 18.73 -10.18 9.20
N GLU A 68 19.74 -10.84 8.64
CA GLU A 68 21.06 -11.02 9.27
C GLU A 68 21.79 -9.71 9.59
N HIS A 69 21.34 -8.60 9.01
CA HIS A 69 21.89 -7.26 9.19
C HIS A 69 21.05 -6.39 10.13
N GLY A 70 19.97 -6.94 10.72
CA GLY A 70 19.11 -6.21 11.64
C GLY A 70 18.06 -5.34 10.95
N PHE A 71 17.80 -5.52 9.65
CA PHE A 71 16.77 -4.75 8.94
C PHE A 71 15.46 -5.52 8.87
N CYS A 72 14.41 -4.90 9.39
CA CYS A 72 13.02 -5.27 9.16
C CYS A 72 12.49 -4.57 7.90
N SER A 73 11.45 -5.11 7.27
CA SER A 73 10.69 -4.45 6.21
C SER A 73 9.32 -4.02 6.72
N LEU A 74 8.86 -2.82 6.34
CA LEU A 74 7.48 -2.33 6.53
C LEU A 74 6.45 -3.17 5.76
N GLY A 75 6.92 -4.01 4.83
CA GLY A 75 6.14 -5.02 4.15
C GLY A 75 5.01 -4.48 3.29
N ALA A 76 3.77 -4.83 3.60
CA ALA A 76 2.63 -4.56 2.73
C ALA A 76 2.28 -3.06 2.60
N SER A 77 2.74 -2.21 3.52
CA SER A 77 2.44 -0.77 3.58
C SER A 77 3.70 0.05 3.87
N VAL A 78 4.31 0.65 2.84
CA VAL A 78 5.40 1.63 3.02
C VAL A 78 4.83 3.04 3.09
N ASP A 79 4.03 3.40 2.08
CA ASP A 79 3.18 4.59 2.01
C ASP A 79 3.63 5.81 2.82
N VAL A 80 2.84 6.22 3.81
CA VAL A 80 3.15 7.25 4.80
C VAL A 80 3.79 6.64 6.04
N ALA A 81 3.70 5.32 6.23
CA ALA A 81 4.23 4.60 7.38
C ALA A 81 5.75 4.80 7.53
N LYS A 82 6.50 4.82 6.41
CA LYS A 82 7.94 5.10 6.42
C LYS A 82 8.25 6.45 7.04
N ALA A 83 7.61 7.51 6.56
CA ALA A 83 7.79 8.85 7.11
C ALA A 83 7.28 8.97 8.56
N ALA A 84 6.21 8.25 8.93
CA ALA A 84 5.73 8.23 10.31
C ALA A 84 6.71 7.54 11.27
N ALA A 85 7.37 6.46 10.84
CA ALA A 85 8.39 5.77 11.63
C ALA A 85 9.64 6.63 11.79
N GLU A 86 10.12 7.27 10.72
CA GLU A 86 11.33 8.12 10.75
C GLU A 86 11.19 9.41 11.58
N ASN A 87 9.95 9.87 11.81
CA ASN A 87 9.67 11.14 12.48
C ASN A 87 8.87 10.98 13.78
N GLY A 88 8.59 9.73 14.18
CA GLY A 88 7.97 9.41 15.46
C GLY A 88 8.95 9.63 16.61
N ARG A 89 8.49 10.22 17.71
CA ARG A 89 9.30 10.35 18.93
C ARG A 89 9.61 9.00 19.56
N HIS A 90 8.63 8.10 19.54
CA HIS A 90 8.77 6.72 19.95
C HIS A 90 8.16 5.80 18.89
N VAL A 91 8.91 4.81 18.43
CA VAL A 91 8.51 3.85 17.41
C VAL A 91 8.36 2.47 18.03
N VAL A 92 7.14 1.95 18.03
CA VAL A 92 6.82 0.60 18.50
C VAL A 92 6.50 -0.27 17.30
N ALA A 93 7.25 -1.36 17.14
CA ALA A 93 7.03 -2.30 16.05
C ALA A 93 6.46 -3.62 16.56
N GLN A 94 5.39 -4.08 15.92
CA GLN A 94 5.03 -5.48 15.95
C GLN A 94 5.83 -6.24 14.90
N ILE A 95 6.69 -7.16 15.33
CA ILE A 95 7.35 -8.11 14.42
C ILE A 95 6.39 -9.26 14.15
N ASN A 96 5.96 -9.39 12.90
CA ASN A 96 5.05 -10.43 12.44
C ASN A 96 5.74 -11.27 11.34
N PRO A 97 6.05 -12.56 11.59
CA PRO A 97 6.61 -13.47 10.59
C PRO A 97 5.79 -13.62 9.31
N GLN A 98 4.50 -13.28 9.35
CA GLN A 98 3.62 -13.31 8.18
C GLN A 98 3.65 -12.01 7.36
N MET A 99 4.31 -10.95 7.83
CA MET A 99 4.53 -9.72 7.06
C MET A 99 5.58 -9.98 5.96
N PRO A 100 5.28 -9.73 4.67
CA PRO A 100 6.25 -9.95 3.62
C PRO A 100 7.45 -9.02 3.76
N ARG A 101 8.66 -9.53 3.49
CA ARG A 101 9.86 -8.70 3.36
C ARG A 101 9.90 -8.11 1.95
N VAL A 102 9.19 -7.00 1.74
CA VAL A 102 9.16 -6.32 0.43
C VAL A 102 10.42 -5.46 0.29
N LEU A 103 11.03 -5.45 -0.89
CA LEU A 103 12.25 -4.67 -1.17
C LEU A 103 11.91 -3.21 -1.51
N GLY A 104 12.93 -2.39 -1.77
CA GLY A 104 12.79 -0.96 -2.06
C GLY A 104 13.17 -0.09 -0.87
N ASP A 105 12.60 1.12 -0.82
CA ASP A 105 12.73 2.01 0.35
C ASP A 105 11.66 1.66 1.40
N SER A 106 11.77 0.42 1.91
CA SER A 106 10.81 -0.21 2.80
C SER A 106 11.42 -0.65 4.13
N PHE A 107 12.75 -0.52 4.27
CA PHE A 107 13.48 -1.06 5.41
C PHE A 107 13.55 -0.09 6.59
N ILE A 108 13.61 -0.67 7.78
CA ILE A 108 13.87 0.01 9.06
C ILE A 108 14.80 -0.88 9.90
N HIS A 109 15.85 -0.31 10.49
CA HIS A 109 16.78 -1.07 11.31
C HIS A 109 16.25 -1.21 12.74
N LEU A 110 16.54 -2.33 13.42
CA LEU A 110 16.10 -2.56 14.82
C LEU A 110 16.54 -1.44 15.78
N SER A 111 17.65 -0.75 15.51
CA SER A 111 18.12 0.36 16.34
C SER A 111 17.25 1.62 16.24
N GLU A 112 16.36 1.69 15.26
CA GLU A 112 15.38 2.78 15.09
C GLU A 112 14.06 2.49 15.82
N LEU A 113 13.97 1.35 16.52
CA LEU A 113 12.77 0.93 17.24
C LEU A 113 12.96 1.11 18.75
N ASP A 114 12.05 1.84 19.40
CA ASP A 114 12.04 2.04 20.85
C ASP A 114 11.50 0.82 21.60
N ALA A 115 10.54 0.10 21.01
CA ALA A 115 10.01 -1.13 21.57
C ALA A 115 9.57 -2.11 20.48
N ILE A 116 9.63 -3.40 20.83
CA ILE A 116 9.32 -4.51 19.94
C ILE A 116 8.31 -5.41 20.61
N VAL A 117 7.30 -5.82 19.86
CA VAL A 117 6.33 -6.86 20.24
C VAL A 117 6.36 -7.95 19.18
N GLU A 118 6.73 -9.16 19.54
CA GLU A 118 6.65 -10.30 18.63
C GLU A 118 5.23 -10.87 18.66
N HIS A 119 4.53 -10.83 17.53
CA HIS A 119 3.20 -11.41 17.43
C HIS A 119 2.92 -11.86 15.99
N GLU A 120 2.70 -13.17 15.84
CA GLU A 120 2.31 -13.77 14.57
C GLU A 120 0.79 -13.70 14.40
N GLU A 121 0.36 -13.06 13.31
CA GLU A 121 -1.05 -13.05 12.92
C GLU A 121 -1.20 -12.96 11.39
N PRO A 122 -2.29 -13.51 10.82
CA PRO A 122 -2.59 -13.30 9.41
C PRO A 122 -2.79 -11.84 9.07
N LEU A 123 -2.18 -11.40 7.96
CA LEU A 123 -2.46 -10.09 7.40
C LEU A 123 -3.92 -9.99 6.96
N THR A 124 -4.50 -8.80 7.05
CA THR A 124 -5.86 -8.56 6.58
C THR A 124 -5.93 -8.70 5.06
N GLU A 125 -6.64 -9.72 4.59
CA GLU A 125 -6.89 -9.93 3.16
C GLU A 125 -8.05 -9.06 2.64
N ALA A 126 -8.01 -8.71 1.35
CA ALA A 126 -9.09 -8.02 0.67
C ALA A 126 -9.82 -8.95 -0.32
N PRO A 127 -11.16 -8.87 -0.39
CA PRO A 127 -11.92 -9.69 -1.32
C PRO A 127 -11.64 -9.29 -2.77
N ILE A 128 -11.45 -10.29 -3.63
CA ILE A 128 -11.30 -10.09 -5.08
C ILE A 128 -12.67 -9.70 -5.65
N PRO A 129 -12.81 -8.51 -6.28
CA PRO A 129 -14.12 -8.06 -6.75
C PRO A 129 -14.58 -8.82 -8.01
N GLU A 130 -15.81 -9.33 -8.01
CA GLU A 130 -16.41 -9.90 -9.23
C GLU A 130 -16.70 -8.83 -10.31
N HIS A 131 -16.36 -9.16 -11.55
CA HIS A 131 -16.66 -8.32 -12.72
C HIS A 131 -18.11 -8.55 -13.19
N ARG A 132 -18.95 -7.51 -13.20
CA ARG A 132 -20.30 -7.55 -13.81
C ARG A 132 -20.35 -6.72 -15.10
N GLY A 133 -21.34 -6.95 -15.96
CA GLY A 133 -21.38 -6.54 -17.37
C GLY A 133 -20.96 -5.09 -17.70
N MET A 134 -21.33 -4.09 -16.89
CA MET A 134 -20.92 -2.70 -17.12
C MET A 134 -19.41 -2.49 -16.98
N ALA A 135 -18.81 -3.06 -15.93
CA ALA A 135 -17.37 -2.96 -15.70
C ALA A 135 -16.56 -3.57 -16.85
N LYS A 136 -17.03 -4.69 -17.41
CA LYS A 136 -16.41 -5.35 -18.57
C LYS A 136 -16.41 -4.44 -19.81
N ARG A 137 -17.54 -3.79 -20.11
CA ARG A 137 -17.63 -2.87 -21.26
C ARG A 137 -16.71 -1.66 -21.10
N MET A 138 -16.69 -1.05 -19.91
CA MET A 138 -15.78 0.06 -19.61
C MET A 138 -14.31 -0.37 -19.76
N ALA A 139 -13.94 -1.52 -19.21
CA ALA A 139 -12.60 -2.09 -19.33
C ALA A 139 -12.16 -2.28 -20.78
N GLN A 140 -13.04 -2.78 -21.65
CA GLN A 140 -12.75 -2.96 -23.07
C GLN A 140 -12.46 -1.65 -23.80
N TYR A 141 -13.12 -0.55 -23.43
CA TYR A 141 -12.83 0.76 -24.01
C TYR A 141 -11.49 1.29 -23.50
N VAL A 142 -11.22 1.19 -22.20
CA VAL A 142 -9.96 1.67 -21.61
C VAL A 142 -8.76 0.88 -22.12
N ALA A 143 -8.88 -0.45 -22.26
CA ALA A 143 -7.80 -1.29 -22.77
C ALA A 143 -7.32 -0.92 -24.18
N LYS A 144 -8.18 -0.31 -25.00
CA LYS A 144 -7.81 0.20 -26.33
C LYS A 144 -6.96 1.46 -26.28
N LEU A 145 -6.96 2.17 -25.16
CA LEU A 145 -6.14 3.36 -24.93
C LEU A 145 -4.75 3.03 -24.36
N VAL A 146 -4.52 1.76 -24.02
CA VAL A 146 -3.24 1.29 -23.47
C VAL A 146 -2.41 0.74 -24.61
N ASP A 147 -1.25 1.35 -24.88
CA ASP A 147 -0.29 0.87 -25.86
C ASP A 147 0.63 -0.21 -25.29
N ASP A 148 1.26 -1.00 -26.16
CA ASP A 148 2.38 -1.86 -25.77
C ASP A 148 3.53 -1.00 -25.21
N GLY A 149 4.20 -1.49 -24.16
CA GLY A 149 5.25 -0.74 -23.48
C GLY A 149 4.77 0.35 -22.51
N ALA A 150 3.46 0.57 -22.38
CA ALA A 150 2.91 1.55 -21.45
C ALA A 150 3.23 1.21 -19.98
N THR A 151 3.47 2.24 -19.16
CA THR A 151 3.57 2.10 -17.70
C THR A 151 2.21 2.41 -17.07
N ILE A 152 1.62 1.44 -16.40
CA ILE A 152 0.25 1.54 -15.90
C ILE A 152 0.18 1.79 -14.38
N GLN A 153 -0.78 2.61 -14.00
CA GLN A 153 -1.25 2.83 -12.64
C GLN A 153 -2.75 2.49 -12.59
N VAL A 154 -3.14 1.55 -11.74
CA VAL A 154 -4.53 1.10 -11.64
C VAL A 154 -4.87 0.92 -10.15
N GLY A 155 -5.88 1.64 -9.69
CA GLY A 155 -6.35 1.55 -8.31
C GLY A 155 -7.21 0.31 -8.01
N ILE A 156 -7.85 0.32 -6.85
CA ILE A 156 -8.78 -0.73 -6.40
C ILE A 156 -10.20 -0.51 -6.90
N GLY A 157 -10.91 -1.62 -7.13
CA GLY A 157 -12.35 -1.62 -7.32
C GLY A 157 -12.76 -2.39 -8.57
N ARG A 158 -14.05 -2.68 -8.67
CA ARG A 158 -14.61 -3.60 -9.67
C ARG A 158 -14.33 -3.21 -11.12
N ILE A 159 -14.34 -1.90 -11.42
CA ILE A 159 -14.06 -1.40 -12.76
C ILE A 159 -12.55 -1.43 -13.03
N LEU A 160 -11.74 -1.01 -12.05
CA LEU A 160 -10.29 -0.90 -12.19
C LEU A 160 -9.65 -2.28 -12.33
N SER A 161 -10.05 -3.26 -11.51
CA SER A 161 -9.60 -4.65 -11.65
C SER A 161 -10.03 -5.29 -12.97
N ALA A 162 -11.19 -4.89 -13.52
CA ALA A 162 -11.63 -5.37 -14.83
C ALA A 162 -10.78 -4.83 -15.99
N ILE A 163 -10.17 -3.65 -15.86
CA ILE A 163 -9.27 -3.11 -16.89
C ILE A 163 -8.08 -4.05 -17.07
N LEU A 164 -7.43 -4.45 -15.97
CA LEU A 164 -6.27 -5.35 -16.01
C LEU A 164 -6.57 -6.68 -16.69
N SER A 165 -7.76 -7.26 -16.48
CA SER A 165 -8.15 -8.51 -17.15
C SER A 165 -8.37 -8.38 -18.66
N HIS A 166 -8.40 -7.17 -19.21
CA HIS A 166 -8.51 -6.89 -20.65
C HIS A 166 -7.20 -6.41 -21.27
N LEU A 167 -6.09 -6.41 -20.54
CA LEU A 167 -4.75 -6.10 -21.07
C LEU A 167 -3.98 -7.37 -21.49
N THR A 168 -4.67 -8.51 -21.63
CA THR A 168 -4.01 -9.81 -21.86
C THR A 168 -3.35 -9.96 -23.23
N ASP A 169 -3.67 -9.07 -24.17
CA ASP A 169 -3.10 -8.99 -25.52
C ASP A 169 -1.93 -8.01 -25.63
N LYS A 170 -1.65 -7.24 -24.57
CA LYS A 170 -0.56 -6.26 -24.52
C LYS A 170 0.80 -6.91 -24.30
N ARG A 171 1.85 -6.15 -24.57
CA ARG A 171 3.25 -6.57 -24.43
C ARG A 171 4.08 -5.53 -23.69
N ASP A 172 5.04 -6.01 -22.91
CA ASP A 172 6.05 -5.21 -22.22
C ASP A 172 5.51 -4.07 -21.33
N LEU A 173 4.37 -4.29 -20.69
CA LEU A 173 3.81 -3.30 -19.78
C LEU A 173 4.75 -3.08 -18.58
N GLY A 174 4.83 -1.82 -18.15
CA GLY A 174 5.46 -1.43 -16.89
C GLY A 174 4.42 -1.18 -15.81
N VAL A 175 4.83 -1.25 -14.54
CA VAL A 175 3.99 -0.85 -13.41
C VAL A 175 4.74 0.19 -12.55
N HIS A 176 4.07 1.32 -12.37
CA HIS A 176 4.39 2.34 -11.37
C HIS A 176 3.05 2.81 -10.82
N SER A 177 2.66 2.30 -9.66
CA SER A 177 1.30 2.48 -9.15
C SER A 177 1.29 2.72 -7.66
N GLU A 178 0.42 3.61 -7.15
CA GLU A 178 0.24 3.78 -5.70
C GLU A 178 0.09 2.42 -4.97
N MET A 179 -0.72 1.53 -5.54
CA MET A 179 -1.05 0.23 -4.98
C MET A 179 -0.98 -0.87 -6.04
N ILE A 180 -0.61 -2.09 -5.62
CA ILE A 180 -0.85 -3.33 -6.37
C ILE A 180 -1.87 -4.25 -5.69
N THR A 181 -2.59 -5.03 -6.49
CA THR A 181 -3.63 -5.97 -6.07
C THR A 181 -3.47 -7.32 -6.79
N ASP A 182 -4.22 -8.34 -6.42
CA ASP A 182 -4.22 -9.66 -7.08
C ASP A 182 -4.47 -9.58 -8.59
N ALA A 183 -5.17 -8.54 -9.06
CA ALA A 183 -5.50 -8.37 -10.47
C ALA A 183 -4.28 -8.17 -11.38
N TYR A 184 -3.11 -7.83 -10.81
CA TYR A 184 -1.85 -7.73 -11.54
C TYR A 184 -1.19 -9.09 -11.79
N LEU A 185 -1.35 -10.05 -10.86
CA LEU A 185 -0.60 -11.31 -10.87
C LEU A 185 -0.74 -12.09 -12.19
N PRO A 186 -1.95 -12.27 -12.77
CA PRO A 186 -2.07 -13.02 -14.01
C PRO A 186 -1.36 -12.37 -15.21
N LEU A 187 -1.16 -11.06 -15.20
CA LEU A 187 -0.41 -10.36 -16.26
C LEU A 187 1.11 -10.52 -16.07
N VAL A 188 1.58 -10.56 -14.82
CA VAL A 188 2.98 -10.85 -14.50
C VAL A 188 3.31 -12.30 -14.88
N GLU A 189 2.49 -13.26 -14.45
CA GLU A 189 2.68 -14.69 -14.73
C GLU A 189 2.71 -15.01 -16.24
N LYS A 190 1.95 -14.24 -17.04
CA LYS A 190 1.93 -14.37 -18.51
C LYS A 190 3.08 -13.62 -19.21
N GLY A 191 3.95 -12.95 -18.48
CA GLY A 191 5.05 -12.16 -19.04
C GLY A 191 4.59 -10.90 -19.80
N ILE A 192 3.38 -10.42 -19.53
CA ILE A 192 2.82 -9.21 -20.13
C ILE A 192 3.37 -7.98 -19.42
N ILE A 193 3.38 -8.02 -18.09
CA ILE A 193 4.07 -7.03 -17.27
C ILE A 193 5.53 -7.45 -17.15
N THR A 194 6.42 -6.64 -17.72
CA THR A 194 7.87 -6.91 -17.70
C THR A 194 8.67 -5.73 -17.16
N GLY A 195 8.16 -4.50 -17.26
CA GLY A 195 8.89 -3.30 -16.84
C GLY A 195 10.05 -2.89 -17.76
N ARG A 196 10.34 -3.65 -18.84
CA ARG A 196 11.49 -3.42 -19.74
C ARG A 196 11.48 -2.07 -20.44
N LYS A 197 10.29 -1.50 -20.68
CA LYS A 197 10.10 -0.23 -21.40
C LYS A 197 9.96 0.97 -20.48
N LYS A 198 10.07 0.78 -19.15
CA LYS A 198 10.01 1.90 -18.21
C LYS A 198 11.23 2.80 -18.36
N ASN A 199 11.03 4.09 -18.17
CA ASN A 199 12.13 5.08 -18.17
C ASN A 199 12.86 5.11 -16.82
N LEU A 200 12.20 4.68 -15.75
CA LEU A 200 12.70 4.65 -14.38
C LEU A 200 12.37 3.29 -13.77
N HIS A 201 13.29 2.74 -12.98
CA HIS A 201 13.13 1.42 -12.36
C HIS A 201 12.77 0.35 -13.39
N GLN A 202 13.64 0.19 -14.40
CA GLN A 202 13.50 -0.84 -15.43
C GLN A 202 13.44 -2.24 -14.80
N ASP A 203 12.63 -3.11 -15.40
CA ASP A 203 12.41 -4.49 -14.95
C ASP A 203 11.76 -4.63 -13.56
N LYS A 204 11.29 -3.52 -12.97
CA LYS A 204 10.63 -3.48 -11.66
C LYS A 204 9.16 -3.07 -11.74
N ILE A 205 8.38 -3.70 -10.88
CA ILE A 205 7.06 -3.25 -10.43
C ILE A 205 7.29 -2.30 -9.25
N ILE A 206 6.90 -1.04 -9.42
CA ILE A 206 7.02 -0.02 -8.37
C ILE A 206 5.65 0.24 -7.78
N ALA A 207 5.56 0.19 -6.45
CA ALA A 207 4.37 0.63 -5.73
C ALA A 207 4.67 1.25 -4.37
N SER A 208 3.64 1.68 -3.65
CA SER A 208 3.77 2.21 -2.29
C SER A 208 3.19 1.28 -1.22
N PHE A 209 2.18 0.49 -1.59
CA PHE A 209 1.61 -0.56 -0.76
C PHE A 209 0.91 -1.63 -1.61
N CYS A 210 0.46 -2.72 -0.99
CA CYS A 210 -0.40 -3.71 -1.63
C CYS A 210 -1.62 -4.05 -0.78
N LEU A 211 -2.69 -4.45 -1.46
CA LEU A 211 -3.92 -4.92 -0.83
C LEU A 211 -4.49 -6.07 -1.65
N GLY A 212 -4.62 -7.23 -1.02
CA GLY A 212 -5.02 -8.42 -1.76
C GLY A 212 -5.12 -9.67 -0.90
N SER A 213 -5.03 -10.83 -1.55
CA SER A 213 -5.00 -12.12 -0.88
C SER A 213 -3.61 -12.51 -0.40
N ARG A 214 -3.53 -13.64 0.32
CA ARG A 214 -2.25 -14.26 0.69
C ARG A 214 -1.31 -14.47 -0.49
N LYS A 215 -1.85 -14.79 -1.68
CA LYS A 215 -1.05 -14.99 -2.90
C LYS A 215 -0.28 -13.74 -3.30
N LEU A 216 -0.89 -12.56 -3.12
CA LEU A 216 -0.22 -11.29 -3.40
C LEU A 216 0.90 -11.04 -2.38
N PHE A 217 0.66 -11.30 -1.10
CA PHE A 217 1.67 -11.16 -0.06
C PHE A 217 2.87 -12.09 -0.30
N ASP A 218 2.62 -13.34 -0.68
CA ASP A 218 3.68 -14.28 -1.04
C ASP A 218 4.42 -13.85 -2.32
N PHE A 219 3.72 -13.27 -3.31
CA PHE A 219 4.33 -12.77 -4.54
C PHE A 219 5.30 -11.60 -4.30
N VAL A 220 4.99 -10.69 -3.37
CA VAL A 220 5.84 -9.53 -3.07
C VAL A 220 6.97 -9.85 -2.09
N HIS A 221 6.87 -10.95 -1.34
CA HIS A 221 7.87 -11.36 -0.35
C HIS A 221 9.21 -11.68 -1.01
N ASN A 222 10.26 -10.92 -0.69
CA ASN A 222 11.63 -11.07 -1.18
C ASN A 222 11.74 -11.22 -2.71
N ASN A 223 10.80 -10.63 -3.46
CA ASN A 223 10.79 -10.71 -4.91
C ASN A 223 11.58 -9.52 -5.51
N PRO A 224 12.73 -9.75 -6.17
CA PRO A 224 13.55 -8.70 -6.74
C PRO A 224 12.85 -7.91 -7.86
N GLN A 225 11.75 -8.41 -8.42
CA GLN A 225 10.97 -7.66 -9.40
C GLN A 225 10.06 -6.60 -8.77
N VAL A 226 9.87 -6.60 -7.44
CA VAL A 226 8.95 -5.69 -6.75
C VAL A 226 9.71 -4.81 -5.78
N GLU A 227 9.46 -3.51 -5.83
CA GLU A 227 9.96 -2.56 -4.84
C GLU A 227 8.85 -1.63 -4.38
N PHE A 228 8.74 -1.47 -3.06
CA PHE A 228 7.88 -0.47 -2.46
C PHE A 228 8.68 0.76 -2.04
N HIS A 229 8.10 1.92 -2.28
CA HIS A 229 8.69 3.22 -1.99
C HIS A 229 7.66 4.13 -1.31
N PRO A 230 8.08 5.13 -0.52
CA PRO A 230 7.19 6.08 0.13
C PRO A 230 6.22 6.77 -0.83
N SER A 231 5.05 7.15 -0.31
CA SER A 231 3.99 7.78 -1.09
C SER A 231 4.44 9.06 -1.79
N ASP A 232 5.34 9.83 -1.18
CA ASP A 232 5.88 11.06 -1.74
C ASP A 232 6.94 10.83 -2.83
N TYR A 233 7.37 9.59 -3.05
CA TYR A 233 8.13 9.19 -4.24
C TYR A 233 7.19 8.66 -5.32
N VAL A 234 6.38 7.66 -4.98
CA VAL A 234 5.53 6.96 -5.97
C VAL A 234 4.49 7.89 -6.58
N ASN A 235 3.91 8.78 -5.78
CA ASN A 235 2.85 9.70 -6.20
C ASN A 235 3.35 11.12 -6.49
N HIS A 236 4.67 11.33 -6.61
CA HIS A 236 5.22 12.61 -7.04
C HIS A 236 4.95 12.81 -8.55
N PRO A 237 4.23 13.87 -8.97
CA PRO A 237 4.04 14.18 -10.39
C PRO A 237 5.36 14.55 -11.09
#